data_AF-A0AAD4QS27-F1
#
_entry.id   AF-A0AAD4QS27-F1
#
_cell.length_a   1.000
_cell.length_b   1.000
_cell.length_c   1.000
_cell.angle_alpha   90.00
_cell.angle_beta   90.00
_cell.angle_gamma   90.00
#
_symmetry.space_group_name_H-M   'P 1'
#
loop_
_entity.id
_entity.type
_entity.pdbx_description
1 polymer ?
#
loop_
_entity_poly.entity_id
_entity_poly.type
_entity_poly.pdbx_seq_one_letter_code
_entity_poly.pdbx_strand_id
1 'polypeptide(L)'
;MARDRLAALRVRTETRGSPEPTNATGEYEMAGLQTQDHITNGNGTSSADGMTRFYSQISNIQDELRRFDANVSRISDLHSRSLNNTDEALSQQNAAALDDLVAETRSLSNQIKNEIQELEKEPVPPGQDARIRRNQTSLVRSKFIEALQNYQQVEQQYRTRYRQRVERQFKIVKPDATPDEITAVVRSDQGAGGQIFAQALTSSTRYGESRAAYREVQERHEDIRKIERTLAELAQMFIDMDVLVAQQDDTINAIETSAAQVEGDTEAGLVQTEKAVKHARSARRKRWICFFIFLIILAIVGVAVGVTVGKH
;
A
#
# COMPACT_ATOMS: atom_id res chain seq x y z
N MET A 1 3.05 -47.82 -2.44
CA MET A 1 3.33 -48.21 -1.04
C MET A 1 3.98 -47.05 -0.30
N ALA A 2 3.22 -46.00 0.02
CA ALA A 2 3.74 -44.80 0.70
C ALA A 2 2.65 -44.17 1.60
N ARG A 3 1.88 -45.00 2.31
CA ARG A 3 0.85 -44.56 3.26
C ARG A 3 1.03 -45.12 4.68
N ASP A 4 2.08 -45.91 4.91
CA ASP A 4 2.19 -46.76 6.11
C ASP A 4 3.30 -46.36 7.10
N ARG A 5 3.99 -45.22 6.88
CA ARG A 5 5.05 -44.74 7.80
C ARG A 5 4.60 -43.65 8.76
N LEU A 6 3.37 -43.16 8.63
CA LEU A 6 2.79 -42.12 9.48
C LEU A 6 2.08 -42.67 10.74
N ALA A 7 1.76 -43.98 10.77
CA ALA A 7 1.17 -44.64 11.93
C ALA A 7 2.21 -45.03 13.01
N ALA A 8 3.48 -45.21 12.63
CA ALA A 8 4.54 -45.68 13.54
C ALA A 8 5.16 -44.58 14.43
N LEU A 9 4.87 -43.30 14.17
CA LEU A 9 5.42 -42.17 14.94
C LEU A 9 4.44 -41.57 15.96
N ARG A 10 3.18 -42.03 16.00
CA ARG A 10 2.17 -41.57 16.96
C ARG A 10 2.10 -42.40 18.23
N VAL A 11 2.71 -43.59 18.24
CA VAL A 11 2.60 -44.58 19.33
C VAL A 11 3.73 -44.47 20.36
N ARG A 12 4.72 -43.58 20.15
CA ARG A 12 5.87 -43.45 21.07
C ARG A 12 5.81 -42.24 22.02
N THR A 13 4.76 -41.42 21.93
CA THR A 13 4.55 -40.22 22.78
C THR A 13 3.62 -40.47 23.96
N GLU A 14 3.04 -41.67 24.09
CA GLU A 14 2.13 -42.01 25.19
C GLU A 14 2.64 -43.21 25.96
N THR A 15 3.71 -43.05 26.74
CA THR A 15 3.89 -43.83 27.98
C THR A 15 5.04 -43.26 28.82
N ARG A 16 4.73 -43.03 30.11
CA ARG A 16 5.65 -42.81 31.25
C ARG A 16 5.98 -41.32 31.50
N GLY A 17 5.42 -40.61 32.48
CA GLY A 17 4.95 -40.99 33.81
C GLY A 17 5.91 -40.39 34.86
N SER A 18 5.51 -39.29 35.51
CA SER A 18 6.24 -38.65 36.63
C SER A 18 6.11 -39.49 37.92
N PRO A 19 7.11 -39.46 38.82
CA PRO A 19 6.98 -38.61 40.02
C PRO A 19 8.30 -37.97 40.52
N GLU A 20 8.15 -37.20 41.60
CA GLU A 20 8.97 -36.12 42.20
C GLU A 20 10.03 -36.61 43.24
N PRO A 21 10.62 -35.77 44.14
CA PRO A 21 11.98 -35.21 44.09
C PRO A 21 12.98 -35.79 45.14
N THR A 22 14.30 -35.58 44.96
CA THR A 22 15.27 -35.69 46.06
C THR A 22 16.40 -34.66 45.96
N ASN A 23 16.53 -33.87 47.04
CA ASN A 23 17.63 -33.00 47.39
C ASN A 23 18.98 -33.75 47.43
N ALA A 24 20.01 -33.20 46.80
CA ALA A 24 21.40 -33.44 47.18
C ALA A 24 22.24 -32.21 46.82
N THR A 25 22.66 -31.53 47.87
CA THR A 25 23.67 -30.47 47.93
C THR A 25 24.98 -30.90 47.29
N GLY A 26 25.49 -30.09 46.36
CA GLY A 26 26.82 -30.22 45.77
C GLY A 26 27.28 -28.86 45.29
N GLU A 27 27.96 -28.14 46.18
CA GLU A 27 28.75 -26.95 45.87
C GLU A 27 29.73 -27.26 44.74
N TYR A 28 29.63 -26.51 43.64
CA TYR A 28 30.73 -26.34 42.72
C TYR A 28 30.87 -24.84 42.44
N GLU A 29 31.88 -24.26 43.08
CA GLU A 29 32.43 -22.94 42.82
C GLU A 29 32.82 -22.84 41.34
N MET A 30 32.21 -21.91 40.61
CA MET A 30 32.75 -21.45 39.32
C MET A 30 33.33 -20.05 39.55
N ALA A 31 34.65 -20.04 39.73
CA ALA A 31 35.48 -18.86 39.83
C ALA A 31 35.34 -17.96 38.60
N GLY A 32 35.40 -16.65 38.86
CA GLY A 32 35.11 -15.54 37.96
C GLY A 32 35.69 -15.66 36.55
N LEU A 33 34.80 -15.53 35.58
CA LEU A 33 35.12 -14.83 34.33
C LEU A 33 34.56 -13.41 34.46
N GLN A 34 35.47 -12.46 34.68
CA GLN A 34 35.21 -11.04 34.47
C GLN A 34 34.74 -10.86 33.02
N THR A 35 33.44 -10.65 32.84
CA THR A 35 32.93 -10.02 31.63
C THR A 35 33.46 -8.60 31.61
N GLN A 36 34.45 -8.40 30.75
CA GLN A 36 34.91 -7.10 30.33
C GLN A 36 33.71 -6.32 29.79
N ASP A 37 33.29 -5.29 30.52
CA ASP A 37 32.31 -4.30 30.09
C ASP A 37 32.80 -3.68 28.77
N HIS A 38 32.36 -4.24 27.66
CA HIS A 38 32.36 -3.52 26.40
C HIS A 38 31.24 -2.50 26.52
N ILE A 39 31.61 -1.26 26.81
CA ILE A 39 30.73 -0.10 26.65
C ILE A 39 30.28 -0.09 25.19
N THR A 40 29.09 -0.65 24.93
CA THR A 40 28.42 -0.52 23.65
C THR A 40 27.87 0.88 23.57
N ASN A 41 28.51 1.69 22.74
CA ASN A 41 28.08 2.99 22.29
C ASN A 41 26.59 2.93 21.86
N GLY A 42 25.73 3.60 22.62
CA GLY A 42 24.26 3.59 22.47
C GLY A 42 23.78 4.41 21.28
N ASN A 43 23.93 3.88 20.06
CA ASN A 43 23.42 4.54 18.85
C ASN A 43 22.69 3.60 17.86
N GLY A 44 22.36 2.37 18.27
CA GLY A 44 21.67 1.38 17.42
C GLY A 44 20.14 1.38 17.52
N THR A 45 19.57 2.00 18.55
CA THR A 45 18.13 1.92 18.85
C THR A 45 17.30 2.99 18.13
N SER A 46 17.89 4.12 17.77
CA SER A 46 17.21 5.27 17.18
C SER A 46 16.87 5.09 15.68
N SER A 47 17.73 4.42 14.91
CA SER A 47 17.46 4.16 13.47
C SER A 47 16.38 3.09 13.27
N ALA A 48 16.39 2.04 14.10
CA ALA A 48 15.38 0.98 14.06
C ALA A 48 13.98 1.47 14.50
N ASP A 49 13.91 2.32 15.52
CA ASP A 49 12.66 2.98 15.93
C ASP A 49 12.15 3.93 14.83
N GLY A 50 13.04 4.73 14.24
CA GLY A 50 12.70 5.63 13.13
C GLY A 50 12.12 4.90 11.92
N MET A 51 12.69 3.76 11.52
CA MET A 51 12.16 2.98 10.39
C MET A 51 10.84 2.27 10.72
N THR A 52 10.66 1.82 11.96
CA THR A 52 9.40 1.22 12.42
C THR A 52 8.25 2.22 12.37
N ARG A 53 8.49 3.46 12.82
CA ARG A 53 7.51 4.57 12.72
C ARG A 53 7.17 4.89 11.27
N PHE A 54 8.18 4.97 10.40
CA PHE A 54 7.97 5.21 8.97
C PHE A 54 7.09 4.13 8.32
N TYR A 55 7.37 2.85 8.55
CA TYR A 55 6.53 1.78 8.01
C TYR A 55 5.11 1.83 8.56
N SER A 56 4.93 2.24 9.82
CA SER A 56 3.61 2.44 10.43
C SER A 56 2.85 3.56 9.74
N GLN A 57 3.50 4.70 9.46
CA GLN A 57 2.91 5.81 8.69
C GLN A 57 2.52 5.38 7.27
N ILE A 58 3.41 4.66 6.56
CA ILE A 58 3.09 4.12 5.23
C ILE A 58 1.89 3.17 5.28
N SER A 59 1.81 2.31 6.30
CA SER A 59 0.65 1.41 6.47
C SER A 59 -0.64 2.19 6.70
N ASN A 60 -0.59 3.21 7.55
CA ASN A 60 -1.75 4.07 7.84
C ASN A 60 -2.25 4.77 6.57
N ILE A 61 -1.35 5.40 5.80
CA ILE A 61 -1.71 6.03 4.52
C ILE A 61 -2.35 5.01 3.57
N GLN A 62 -1.85 3.78 3.51
CA GLN A 62 -2.44 2.72 2.69
C GLN A 62 -3.83 2.29 3.15
N ASP A 63 -4.08 2.23 4.46
CA ASP A 63 -5.41 1.96 5.03
C ASP A 63 -6.39 3.10 4.73
N GLU A 64 -5.92 4.34 4.83
CA GLU A 64 -6.69 5.53 4.50
C GLU A 64 -7.04 5.59 3.01
N LEU A 65 -6.10 5.27 2.12
CA LEU A 65 -6.38 5.15 0.69
C LEU A 65 -7.45 4.10 0.40
N ARG A 66 -7.39 2.92 1.05
CA ARG A 66 -8.43 1.89 0.91
C ARG A 66 -9.81 2.41 1.35
N ARG A 67 -9.87 3.17 2.43
CA ARG A 67 -11.12 3.80 2.91
C ARG A 67 -11.61 4.88 1.95
N PHE A 68 -10.70 5.69 1.41
CA PHE A 68 -11.01 6.71 0.42
C PHE A 68 -11.65 6.09 -0.82
N ASP A 69 -11.05 5.04 -1.40
CA ASP A 69 -11.59 4.33 -2.56
C ASP A 69 -12.97 3.69 -2.28
N ALA A 70 -13.16 3.17 -1.06
CA ALA A 70 -14.45 2.64 -0.63
C ALA A 70 -15.52 3.74 -0.55
N ASN A 71 -15.18 4.92 -0.04
CA ASN A 71 -16.07 6.07 0.01
C ASN A 71 -16.43 6.56 -1.39
N VAL A 72 -15.44 6.68 -2.28
CA VAL A 72 -15.65 7.05 -3.71
C VAL A 72 -16.60 6.07 -4.40
N SER A 73 -16.44 4.77 -4.15
CA SER A 73 -17.34 3.74 -4.70
C SER A 73 -18.77 3.92 -4.19
N ARG A 74 -18.94 4.19 -2.89
CA ARG A 74 -20.26 4.40 -2.28
C ARG A 74 -20.91 5.72 -2.73
N ILE A 75 -20.12 6.76 -2.96
CA ILE A 75 -20.56 8.02 -3.56
C ILE A 75 -21.11 7.76 -4.97
N SER A 76 -20.39 6.99 -5.80
CA SER A 76 -20.85 6.59 -7.13
C SER A 76 -22.20 5.85 -7.11
N ASP A 77 -22.39 4.95 -6.14
CA ASP A 77 -23.65 4.23 -5.95
C ASP A 77 -24.79 5.17 -5.55
N LEU A 78 -24.55 6.07 -4.59
CA LEU A 78 -25.54 7.04 -4.14
C LEU A 78 -25.93 8.01 -5.25
N HIS A 79 -24.97 8.51 -6.02
CA HIS A 79 -25.21 9.28 -7.24
C HIS A 79 -26.10 8.54 -8.23
N SER A 80 -25.82 7.26 -8.48
CA SER A 80 -26.61 6.44 -9.39
C SER A 80 -28.04 6.21 -8.87
N ARG A 81 -28.23 6.01 -7.57
CA ARG A 81 -29.56 5.91 -6.93
C ARG A 81 -30.33 7.22 -7.01
N SER A 82 -29.62 8.34 -6.81
CA SER A 82 -30.19 9.68 -6.85
C SER A 82 -30.87 9.96 -8.19
N LEU A 83 -30.32 9.49 -9.32
CA LEU A 83 -30.91 9.70 -10.66
C LEU A 83 -32.10 8.79 -11.02
N ASN A 84 -32.40 7.79 -10.17
CA ASN A 84 -33.36 6.73 -10.48
C ASN A 84 -34.49 6.57 -9.44
N ASN A 85 -34.32 7.09 -8.23
CA ASN A 85 -35.31 6.97 -7.16
C ASN A 85 -36.47 7.96 -7.32
N THR A 86 -37.69 7.45 -7.17
CA THR A 86 -38.94 8.23 -7.19
C THR A 86 -39.57 8.40 -5.80
N ASP A 87 -39.01 7.74 -4.77
CA ASP A 87 -39.43 7.87 -3.38
C ASP A 87 -38.70 9.03 -2.71
N GLU A 88 -39.47 10.02 -2.24
CA GLU A 88 -38.97 11.27 -1.65
C GLU A 88 -38.26 11.05 -0.31
N ALA A 89 -38.76 10.14 0.53
CA ALA A 89 -38.15 9.85 1.84
C ALA A 89 -36.81 9.13 1.67
N LEU A 90 -36.75 8.17 0.74
CA LEU A 90 -35.48 7.51 0.39
C LEU A 90 -34.52 8.47 -0.29
N SER A 91 -34.99 9.39 -1.13
CA SER A 91 -34.17 10.41 -1.76
C SER A 91 -33.46 11.28 -0.72
N GLN A 92 -34.20 11.78 0.27
CA GLN A 92 -33.65 12.62 1.33
C GLN A 92 -32.60 11.89 2.19
N GLN A 93 -32.84 10.61 2.52
CA GLN A 93 -31.86 9.79 3.25
C GLN A 93 -30.58 9.56 2.42
N ASN A 94 -30.71 9.27 1.13
CA ASN A 94 -29.55 9.09 0.25
C ASN A 94 -28.76 10.39 0.09
N ALA A 95 -29.43 11.54 0.04
CA ALA A 95 -28.78 12.85 -0.05
C ALA A 95 -27.97 13.16 1.22
N ALA A 96 -28.53 12.92 2.41
CA ALA A 96 -27.81 13.09 3.67
C ALA A 96 -26.59 12.17 3.75
N ALA A 97 -26.75 10.89 3.41
CA ALA A 97 -25.64 9.93 3.39
C ALA A 97 -24.55 10.29 2.37
N LEU A 98 -24.93 10.91 1.24
CA LEU A 98 -23.99 11.40 0.25
C LEU A 98 -23.20 12.59 0.79
N ASP A 99 -23.86 13.57 1.40
CA ASP A 99 -23.21 14.74 1.99
C ASP A 99 -22.21 14.34 3.09
N ASP A 100 -22.58 13.38 3.94
CA ASP A 100 -21.70 12.83 4.98
C ASP A 100 -20.45 12.17 4.37
N LEU A 101 -20.62 11.32 3.35
CA LEU A 101 -19.50 10.65 2.68
C LEU A 101 -18.59 11.63 1.95
N VAL A 102 -19.14 12.66 1.29
CA VAL A 102 -18.34 13.69 0.64
C VAL A 102 -17.50 14.45 1.67
N ALA A 103 -18.09 14.82 2.81
CA ALA A 103 -17.38 15.49 3.89
C ALA A 103 -16.28 14.61 4.49
N GLU A 104 -16.58 13.32 4.77
CA GLU A 104 -15.60 12.35 5.25
C GLU A 104 -14.45 12.16 4.26
N THR A 105 -14.78 11.97 2.97
CA THR A 105 -13.81 11.77 1.88
C THR A 105 -12.88 12.97 1.74
N ARG A 106 -13.42 14.19 1.86
CA ARG A 106 -12.64 15.43 1.87
C ARG A 106 -11.72 15.52 3.10
N SER A 107 -12.19 15.12 4.28
CA SER A 107 -11.33 15.11 5.48
C SER A 107 -10.17 14.12 5.29
N LEU A 108 -10.48 12.92 4.82
CA LEU A 108 -9.53 11.86 4.58
C LEU A 108 -8.49 12.23 3.51
N SER A 109 -8.92 12.88 2.42
CA SER A 109 -8.00 13.32 1.36
C SER A 109 -7.01 14.38 1.87
N ASN A 110 -7.46 15.30 2.73
CA ASN A 110 -6.58 16.29 3.33
C ASN A 110 -5.60 15.66 4.34
N GLN A 111 -6.05 14.65 5.08
CA GLN A 111 -5.17 13.91 5.98
C GLN A 111 -4.07 13.17 5.22
N ILE A 112 -4.44 12.35 4.23
CA ILE A 112 -3.49 11.62 3.36
C ILE A 112 -2.49 12.60 2.74
N LYS A 113 -2.98 13.73 2.21
CA LYS A 113 -2.14 14.79 1.64
C LYS A 113 -1.08 15.29 2.62
N ASN A 114 -1.50 15.63 3.84
CA ASN A 114 -0.61 16.17 4.87
C ASN A 114 0.42 15.13 5.30
N GLU A 115 0.00 13.88 5.52
CA GLU A 115 0.91 12.80 5.90
C GLU A 115 1.98 12.52 4.82
N ILE A 116 1.59 12.52 3.55
CA ILE A 116 2.54 12.37 2.43
C ILE A 116 3.53 13.56 2.41
N GLN A 117 3.04 14.80 2.58
CA GLN A 117 3.91 15.98 2.64
C GLN A 117 4.86 15.97 3.83
N GLU A 118 4.43 15.43 4.97
CA GLU A 118 5.29 15.26 6.15
C GLU A 118 6.40 14.24 5.88
N LEU A 119 6.06 13.09 5.27
CA LEU A 119 7.04 12.07 4.88
C LEU A 119 8.09 12.59 3.90
N GLU A 120 7.74 13.55 3.05
CA GLU A 120 8.67 14.16 2.09
C GLU A 120 9.60 15.20 2.73
N LYS A 121 9.13 15.89 3.78
CA LYS A 121 9.90 16.90 4.50
C LYS A 121 10.85 16.27 5.53
N GLU A 122 10.58 15.04 5.95
CA GLU A 122 11.37 14.38 6.99
C GLU A 122 12.85 14.20 6.54
N PRO A 123 13.84 14.68 7.31
CA PRO A 123 15.24 14.51 6.98
C PRO A 123 15.62 13.04 6.93
N VAL A 124 16.13 12.60 5.78
CA VAL A 124 16.45 11.19 5.55
C VAL A 124 17.94 10.95 5.80
N PRO A 125 18.34 10.13 6.79
CA PRO A 125 19.75 9.81 7.03
C PRO A 125 20.38 9.15 5.79
N PRO A 126 21.64 9.45 5.43
CA PRO A 126 22.29 8.86 4.27
C PRO A 126 22.44 7.33 4.43
N GLY A 127 22.09 6.55 3.39
CA GLY A 127 22.23 5.10 3.40
C GLY A 127 21.09 4.34 2.71
N GLN A 128 21.00 3.03 2.94
CA GLN A 128 19.96 2.15 2.38
C GLN A 128 18.54 2.56 2.78
N ASP A 129 18.36 2.99 4.03
CA ASP A 129 17.09 3.49 4.58
C ASP A 129 16.57 4.69 3.77
N ALA A 130 17.48 5.49 3.20
CA ALA A 130 17.08 6.65 2.41
C ALA A 130 16.40 6.31 1.10
N ARG A 131 16.91 5.27 0.44
CA ARG A 131 16.33 4.80 -0.82
C ARG A 131 14.97 4.16 -0.57
N ILE A 132 14.86 3.36 0.49
CA ILE A 132 13.59 2.72 0.86
C ILE A 132 12.54 3.77 1.19
N ARG A 133 12.86 4.76 2.01
CA ARG A 133 11.95 5.86 2.37
C ARG A 133 11.45 6.61 1.14
N ARG A 134 12.35 7.08 0.27
CA ARG A 134 11.98 7.77 -0.97
C ARG A 134 11.07 6.93 -1.87
N ASN A 135 11.41 5.67 -2.07
CA ASN A 135 10.62 4.78 -2.94
C ASN A 135 9.21 4.54 -2.37
N GLN A 136 9.10 4.29 -1.07
CA GLN A 136 7.81 4.04 -0.42
C GLN A 136 6.94 5.31 -0.39
N THR A 137 7.53 6.48 -0.08
CA THR A 137 6.82 7.78 -0.12
C THR A 137 6.33 8.09 -1.54
N SER A 138 7.18 7.88 -2.56
CA SER A 138 6.78 8.05 -3.97
C SER A 138 5.65 7.11 -4.36
N LEU A 139 5.70 5.84 -3.94
CA LEU A 139 4.65 4.87 -4.22
C LEU A 139 3.29 5.27 -3.62
N VAL A 140 3.25 5.69 -2.36
CA VAL A 140 1.98 6.11 -1.74
C VAL A 140 1.45 7.41 -2.34
N ARG A 141 2.33 8.33 -2.74
CA ARG A 141 1.96 9.54 -3.51
C ARG A 141 1.31 9.18 -4.84
N SER A 142 1.93 8.31 -5.64
CA SER A 142 1.36 7.88 -6.92
C SER A 142 -0.01 7.22 -6.74
N LYS A 143 -0.17 6.36 -5.73
CA LYS A 143 -1.48 5.75 -5.42
C LYS A 143 -2.52 6.78 -5.00
N PHE A 144 -2.13 7.82 -4.26
CA PHE A 144 -3.06 8.89 -3.90
C PHE A 144 -3.49 9.69 -5.12
N ILE A 145 -2.58 10.01 -6.04
CA ILE A 145 -2.90 10.65 -7.32
C ILE A 145 -3.88 9.78 -8.13
N GLU A 146 -3.64 8.47 -8.24
CA GLU A 146 -4.55 7.53 -8.91
C GLU A 146 -5.95 7.53 -8.27
N ALA A 147 -6.03 7.52 -6.93
CA ALA A 147 -7.29 7.56 -6.19
C ALA A 147 -8.05 8.89 -6.45
N LEU A 148 -7.36 10.03 -6.44
CA LEU A 148 -7.94 11.32 -6.80
C LEU A 148 -8.46 11.31 -8.25
N GLN A 149 -7.77 10.65 -9.19
CA GLN A 149 -8.19 10.59 -10.60
C GLN A 149 -9.46 9.76 -10.75
N ASN A 150 -9.53 8.63 -10.05
CA ASN A 150 -10.72 7.81 -9.98
C ASN A 150 -11.91 8.61 -9.41
N TYR A 151 -11.71 9.35 -8.31
CA TYR A 151 -12.79 10.16 -7.75
C TYR A 151 -13.24 11.26 -8.73
N GLN A 152 -12.28 11.96 -9.35
CA GLN A 152 -12.58 12.97 -10.36
C GLN A 152 -13.39 12.39 -11.53
N GLN A 153 -13.08 11.16 -11.95
CA GLN A 153 -13.80 10.47 -13.01
C GLN A 153 -15.24 10.16 -12.60
N VAL A 154 -15.47 9.66 -11.37
CA VAL A 154 -16.82 9.40 -10.83
C VAL A 154 -17.67 10.67 -10.84
N GLU A 155 -17.14 11.78 -10.33
CA GLU A 155 -17.82 13.08 -10.28
C GLU A 155 -18.13 13.62 -11.69
N GLN A 156 -17.19 13.50 -12.64
CA GLN A 156 -17.40 13.90 -14.04
C GLN A 156 -18.48 13.06 -14.74
N GLN A 157 -18.50 11.75 -14.48
CA GLN A 157 -19.53 10.86 -15.02
C GLN A 157 -20.91 11.23 -14.48
N TYR A 158 -21.01 11.46 -13.16
CA TYR A 158 -22.27 11.89 -12.54
C TYR A 158 -22.75 13.22 -13.11
N ARG A 159 -21.87 14.22 -13.20
CA ARG A 159 -22.16 15.51 -13.84
C ARG A 159 -22.72 15.33 -15.25
N THR A 160 -22.12 14.48 -16.06
CA THR A 160 -22.56 14.23 -17.44
C THR A 160 -23.95 13.59 -17.49
N ARG A 161 -24.20 12.56 -16.68
CA ARG A 161 -25.51 11.89 -16.59
C ARG A 161 -26.60 12.83 -16.10
N TYR A 162 -26.26 13.67 -15.12
CA TYR A 162 -27.16 14.67 -14.60
C TYR A 162 -27.55 15.72 -15.66
N ARG A 163 -26.57 16.26 -16.40
CA ARG A 163 -26.85 17.20 -17.50
C ARG A 163 -27.82 16.62 -18.54
N GLN A 164 -27.66 15.33 -18.88
CA GLN A 164 -28.58 14.63 -19.79
C GLN A 164 -30.00 14.48 -19.21
N ARG A 165 -30.13 14.28 -17.89
CA ARG A 165 -31.44 14.25 -17.21
C ARG A 165 -32.12 15.63 -17.25
N VAL A 166 -31.41 16.69 -16.92
CA VAL A 166 -31.93 18.07 -16.99
C VAL A 166 -32.40 18.42 -18.39
N GLU A 167 -31.62 18.08 -19.42
CA GLU A 167 -32.01 18.30 -20.81
C GLU A 167 -33.35 17.60 -21.14
N ARG A 168 -33.50 16.32 -20.75
CA ARG A 168 -34.75 15.57 -20.96
C ARG A 168 -35.91 16.23 -20.23
N GLN A 169 -35.69 16.67 -18.99
CA GLN A 169 -36.73 17.26 -18.17
C GLN A 169 -37.15 18.65 -18.67
N PHE A 170 -36.20 19.43 -19.20
CA PHE A 170 -36.48 20.69 -19.86
C PHE A 170 -37.28 20.49 -21.15
N LYS A 171 -36.96 19.47 -21.96
CA LYS A 171 -37.71 19.13 -23.18
C LYS A 171 -39.15 18.68 -22.90
N ILE A 172 -39.46 18.17 -21.71
CA ILE A 172 -40.85 17.88 -21.31
C ILE A 172 -41.63 19.18 -21.11
N VAL A 173 -40.99 20.22 -20.55
CA VAL A 173 -41.62 21.53 -20.30
C VAL A 173 -41.70 22.37 -21.57
N LYS A 174 -40.63 22.35 -22.38
CA LYS A 174 -40.49 23.08 -23.65
C LYS A 174 -39.98 22.13 -24.75
N PRO A 175 -40.88 21.42 -25.46
CA PRO A 175 -40.50 20.45 -26.50
C PRO A 175 -39.78 21.06 -27.70
N ASP A 176 -40.00 22.35 -27.97
CA ASP A 176 -39.42 23.16 -29.04
C ASP A 176 -38.14 23.90 -28.63
N ALA A 177 -37.56 23.56 -27.47
CA ALA A 177 -36.35 24.20 -26.96
C ALA A 177 -35.16 24.06 -27.93
N THR A 178 -34.48 25.17 -28.20
CA THR A 178 -33.28 25.17 -29.05
C THR A 178 -32.08 24.59 -28.30
N PRO A 179 -31.05 24.07 -29.00
CA PRO A 179 -29.81 23.61 -28.37
C PRO A 179 -29.14 24.67 -27.48
N ASP A 180 -29.24 25.94 -27.85
CA ASP A 180 -28.68 27.06 -27.09
C ASP A 180 -29.47 27.30 -25.79
N GLU A 181 -30.79 27.20 -25.82
CA GLU A 181 -31.64 27.30 -24.63
C GLU A 181 -31.39 26.15 -23.65
N ILE A 182 -31.30 24.92 -24.15
CA ILE A 182 -30.95 23.73 -23.35
C ILE A 182 -29.59 23.95 -22.69
N THR A 183 -28.61 24.39 -23.48
CA THR A 183 -27.25 24.64 -23.00
C THR A 183 -27.23 25.75 -21.95
N ALA A 184 -28.00 26.81 -22.13
CA ALA A 184 -28.12 27.89 -21.16
C ALA A 184 -28.69 27.38 -19.82
N VAL A 185 -29.72 26.54 -19.84
CA VAL A 185 -30.30 25.94 -18.62
C VAL A 185 -29.32 24.97 -17.95
N VAL A 186 -28.61 24.16 -18.73
CA VAL A 186 -27.69 23.12 -18.23
C VAL A 186 -26.37 23.71 -17.70
N ARG A 187 -25.86 24.80 -18.30
CA ARG A 187 -24.57 25.41 -17.95
C ARG A 187 -24.65 26.54 -16.92
N SER A 188 -25.82 27.10 -16.69
CA SER A 188 -25.96 28.27 -15.82
C SER A 188 -25.81 27.90 -14.34
N ASP A 189 -24.57 27.67 -13.89
CA ASP A 189 -24.23 27.53 -12.47
C ASP A 189 -24.69 28.75 -11.64
N GLN A 190 -24.92 29.89 -12.29
CA GLN A 190 -25.21 31.19 -11.69
C GLN A 190 -26.70 31.55 -11.65
N GLY A 191 -27.61 30.57 -11.64
CA GLY A 191 -29.05 30.82 -11.38
C GLY A 191 -29.87 31.38 -12.55
N ALA A 192 -29.22 31.82 -13.65
CA ALA A 192 -29.90 32.27 -14.87
C ALA A 192 -30.78 31.17 -15.51
N GLY A 193 -30.38 29.89 -15.40
CA GLY A 193 -31.17 28.76 -15.90
C GLY A 193 -32.45 28.54 -15.13
N GLY A 194 -32.45 28.83 -13.82
CA GLY A 194 -33.67 28.81 -13.01
C GLY A 194 -34.70 29.83 -13.49
N GLN A 195 -34.25 31.00 -13.94
CA GLN A 195 -35.12 32.05 -14.47
C GLN A 195 -35.64 31.73 -15.88
N ILE A 196 -34.79 31.16 -16.75
CA ILE A 196 -35.19 30.67 -18.08
C ILE A 196 -36.22 29.54 -17.95
N PHE A 197 -36.02 28.61 -17.00
CA PHE A 197 -36.95 27.52 -16.76
C PHE A 197 -38.28 28.00 -16.14
N ALA A 198 -38.24 28.95 -15.20
CA ALA A 198 -39.44 29.56 -14.64
C ALA A 198 -40.26 30.32 -15.70
N GLN A 199 -39.59 30.98 -16.66
CA GLN A 199 -40.25 31.61 -17.80
C GLN A 199 -40.91 30.56 -18.70
N ALA A 200 -40.21 29.47 -19.02
CA ALA A 200 -40.75 28.36 -19.82
C ALA A 200 -41.95 27.68 -19.14
N LEU A 201 -41.94 27.58 -17.80
CA LEU A 201 -43.05 27.06 -17.00
C LEU A 201 -44.32 27.91 -17.14
N THR A 202 -44.17 29.24 -17.21
CA THR A 202 -45.30 30.18 -17.33
C THR A 202 -45.97 30.11 -18.71
N SER A 203 -45.19 29.78 -19.76
CA SER A 203 -45.71 29.55 -21.12
C SER A 203 -46.26 28.14 -21.36
N SER A 204 -46.04 27.19 -20.44
CA SER A 204 -46.40 25.79 -20.66
C SER A 204 -47.86 25.50 -20.32
N THR A 205 -48.56 24.80 -21.22
CA THR A 205 -49.97 24.39 -21.04
C THR A 205 -50.13 23.26 -20.01
N ARG A 206 -49.04 22.57 -19.62
CA ARG A 206 -49.02 21.41 -18.70
C ARG A 206 -48.51 21.77 -17.30
N TYR A 207 -49.10 22.81 -16.71
CA TYR A 207 -48.64 23.46 -15.47
C TYR A 207 -48.25 22.50 -14.32
N GLY A 208 -49.00 21.41 -14.10
CA GLY A 208 -48.73 20.44 -13.03
C GLY A 208 -47.44 19.62 -13.25
N GLU A 209 -47.27 19.03 -14.44
CA GLU A 209 -46.07 18.26 -14.79
C GLU A 209 -44.84 19.17 -14.88
N SER A 210 -45.03 20.38 -15.40
CA SER A 210 -43.96 21.37 -15.55
C SER A 210 -43.47 21.91 -14.20
N ARG A 211 -44.32 21.97 -13.17
CA ARG A 211 -43.92 22.41 -11.82
C ARG A 211 -43.15 21.33 -11.05
N ALA A 212 -43.48 20.05 -11.25
CA ALA A 212 -42.68 18.95 -10.73
C ALA A 212 -41.29 18.89 -11.39
N ALA A 213 -41.26 19.00 -12.72
CA ALA A 213 -40.04 19.11 -13.51
C ALA A 213 -39.13 20.28 -13.06
N TYR A 214 -39.72 21.43 -12.75
CA TYR A 214 -38.98 22.60 -12.27
C TYR A 214 -38.32 22.37 -10.91
N ARG A 215 -39.06 21.80 -9.93
CA ARG A 215 -38.50 21.51 -8.60
C ARG A 215 -37.36 20.52 -8.66
N GLU A 216 -37.51 19.46 -9.46
CA GLU A 216 -36.45 18.49 -9.69
C GLU A 216 -35.19 19.17 -10.26
N VAL A 217 -35.33 20.04 -11.27
CA VAL A 217 -34.19 20.77 -11.83
C VAL A 217 -33.54 21.71 -10.82
N GLN A 218 -34.33 22.36 -9.96
CA GLN A 218 -33.82 23.28 -8.94
C GLN A 218 -33.02 22.57 -7.84
N GLU A 219 -33.57 21.51 -7.23
CA GLU A 219 -32.89 20.74 -6.18
C GLU A 219 -31.56 20.18 -6.69
N ARG A 220 -31.56 19.69 -7.93
CA ARG A 220 -30.39 19.11 -8.55
C ARG A 220 -29.36 20.13 -9.03
N HIS A 221 -29.76 21.38 -9.18
CA HIS A 221 -28.83 22.45 -9.50
C HIS A 221 -27.82 22.67 -8.37
N GLU A 222 -28.27 22.52 -7.11
CA GLU A 222 -27.40 22.57 -5.94
C GLU A 222 -26.41 21.41 -5.94
N ASP A 223 -26.83 20.22 -6.36
CA ASP A 223 -25.96 19.06 -6.54
C ASP A 223 -24.81 19.37 -7.51
N ILE A 224 -25.07 20.01 -8.67
CA ILE A 224 -23.99 20.42 -9.59
C ILE A 224 -22.97 21.32 -8.90
N ARG A 225 -23.44 22.30 -8.13
CA ARG A 225 -22.53 23.24 -7.45
C ARG A 225 -21.65 22.51 -6.45
N LYS A 226 -22.18 21.49 -5.75
CA LYS A 226 -21.39 20.64 -4.86
C LYS A 226 -20.33 19.86 -5.67
N ILE A 227 -20.71 19.23 -6.78
CA ILE A 227 -19.77 18.52 -7.67
C ILE A 227 -18.65 19.44 -8.17
N GLU A 228 -18.97 20.64 -8.65
CA GLU A 228 -17.96 21.57 -9.18
C GLU A 228 -16.99 22.03 -8.07
N ARG A 229 -17.45 22.20 -6.83
CA ARG A 229 -16.56 22.44 -5.68
C ARG A 229 -15.66 21.23 -5.44
N THR A 230 -16.20 20.03 -5.42
CA THR A 230 -15.41 18.79 -5.27
C THR A 230 -14.35 18.69 -6.37
N LEU A 231 -14.72 18.89 -7.64
CA LEU A 231 -13.80 18.85 -8.78
C LEU A 231 -12.69 19.90 -8.67
N ALA A 232 -13.01 21.11 -8.20
CA ALA A 232 -12.02 22.16 -7.95
C ALA A 232 -11.06 21.79 -6.81
N GLU A 233 -11.57 21.21 -5.73
CA GLU A 233 -10.76 20.72 -4.60
C GLU A 233 -9.83 19.58 -5.03
N LEU A 234 -10.33 18.62 -5.83
CA LEU A 234 -9.51 17.55 -6.41
C LEU A 234 -8.42 18.09 -7.34
N ALA A 235 -8.76 19.06 -8.19
CA ALA A 235 -7.80 19.73 -9.05
C ALA A 235 -6.69 20.43 -8.25
N GLN A 236 -7.04 21.11 -7.15
CA GLN A 236 -6.04 21.70 -6.26
C GLN A 236 -5.16 20.63 -5.61
N MET A 237 -5.74 19.51 -5.17
CA MET A 237 -4.96 18.40 -4.60
C MET A 237 -3.99 17.80 -5.62
N PHE A 238 -4.35 17.72 -6.90
CA PHE A 238 -3.40 17.32 -7.95
C PHE A 238 -2.23 18.27 -8.06
N ILE A 239 -2.48 19.57 -8.12
CA ILE A 239 -1.43 20.57 -8.19
C ILE A 239 -0.52 20.47 -6.96
N ASP A 240 -1.10 20.32 -5.77
CA ASP A 240 -0.35 20.16 -4.53
C ASP A 240 0.58 18.93 -4.55
N MET A 241 0.18 17.83 -5.22
CA MET A 241 0.99 16.60 -5.33
C MET A 241 1.96 16.62 -6.51
N ASP A 242 1.63 17.31 -7.61
CA ASP A 242 2.45 17.38 -8.83
C ASP A 242 3.62 18.36 -8.68
N VAL A 243 3.42 19.46 -7.94
CA VAL A 243 4.51 20.38 -7.53
C VAL A 243 5.60 19.64 -6.75
N LEU A 244 5.27 18.54 -6.06
CA LEU A 244 6.22 17.71 -5.33
C LEU A 244 7.00 16.74 -6.24
N VAL A 245 6.47 16.38 -7.41
CA VAL A 245 7.12 15.50 -8.40
C VAL A 245 8.25 16.23 -9.12
N ALA A 246 8.05 17.51 -9.49
CA ALA A 246 9.06 18.32 -10.19
C ALA A 246 10.38 18.52 -9.40
N GLN A 247 10.39 18.27 -8.08
CA GLN A 247 11.60 18.31 -7.24
C GLN A 247 12.33 16.95 -7.16
N GLN A 248 11.75 15.85 -7.65
CA GLN A 248 12.23 14.47 -7.38
C GLN A 248 12.55 13.63 -8.65
N ASP A 249 12.27 14.14 -9.86
CA ASP A 249 12.35 13.39 -11.12
C ASP A 249 13.72 12.81 -11.50
N ASP A 250 14.82 13.20 -10.83
CA ASP A 250 16.14 12.60 -11.07
C ASP A 250 16.30 11.17 -10.48
N THR A 251 15.35 10.68 -9.66
CA THR A 251 15.58 9.48 -8.83
C THR A 251 14.75 8.23 -9.16
N ILE A 252 13.76 8.30 -10.05
CA ILE A 252 12.95 7.13 -10.42
C ILE A 252 13.77 6.08 -11.23
N ASN A 253 14.84 6.51 -11.91
CA ASN A 253 15.79 5.63 -12.60
C ASN A 253 16.59 4.68 -11.67
N ALA A 254 16.50 4.85 -10.35
CA ALA A 254 17.21 4.01 -9.39
C ALA A 254 16.54 2.64 -9.12
N ILE A 255 15.28 2.43 -9.52
CA ILE A 255 14.58 1.15 -9.31
C ILE A 255 15.05 0.11 -10.33
N GLU A 256 15.11 0.44 -11.62
CA GLU A 256 15.72 -0.42 -12.64
C GLU A 256 17.19 -0.70 -12.30
N THR A 257 17.94 0.34 -11.93
CA THR A 257 19.36 0.21 -11.57
C THR A 257 19.58 -0.70 -10.35
N SER A 258 18.73 -0.60 -9.31
CA SER A 258 18.90 -1.41 -8.10
C SER A 258 18.31 -2.82 -8.19
N ALA A 259 17.27 -3.04 -8.99
CA ALA A 259 16.83 -4.40 -9.31
C ALA A 259 17.92 -5.14 -10.09
N ALA A 260 18.54 -4.49 -11.08
CA ALA A 260 19.69 -5.02 -11.81
C ALA A 260 20.90 -5.27 -10.91
N GLN A 261 21.13 -4.42 -9.91
CA GLN A 261 22.23 -4.59 -8.94
C GLN A 261 21.98 -5.76 -7.99
N VAL A 262 20.75 -5.95 -7.50
CA VAL A 262 20.38 -7.11 -6.67
C VAL A 262 20.48 -8.42 -7.46
N GLU A 263 20.09 -8.42 -8.74
CA GLU A 263 20.30 -9.56 -9.64
C GLU A 263 21.80 -9.89 -9.77
N GLY A 264 22.63 -8.90 -10.06
CA GLY A 264 24.09 -9.06 -10.14
C GLY A 264 24.75 -9.56 -8.85
N ASP A 265 24.31 -9.06 -7.69
CA ASP A 265 24.83 -9.51 -6.38
C ASP A 265 24.42 -10.96 -6.05
N THR A 266 23.21 -11.39 -6.46
CA THR A 266 22.79 -12.79 -6.32
C THR A 266 23.55 -13.73 -7.24
N GLU A 267 23.86 -13.32 -8.46
CA GLU A 267 24.69 -14.08 -9.40
C GLU A 267 26.13 -14.21 -8.88
N ALA A 268 26.73 -13.11 -8.40
CA ALA A 268 28.04 -13.11 -7.78
C ALA A 268 28.08 -14.00 -6.52
N GLY A 269 27.02 -13.94 -5.69
CA GLY A 269 26.85 -14.82 -4.53
C GLY A 269 26.82 -16.30 -4.91
N LEU A 270 26.11 -16.66 -5.97
CA LEU A 270 26.04 -18.03 -6.49
C LEU A 270 27.44 -18.54 -6.91
N VAL A 271 28.20 -17.73 -7.65
CA VAL A 271 29.57 -18.07 -8.08
C VAL A 271 30.50 -18.27 -6.88
N GLN A 272 30.39 -17.44 -5.84
CA GLN A 272 31.21 -17.58 -4.64
C GLN A 272 30.85 -18.84 -3.84
N THR A 273 29.56 -19.20 -3.75
CA THR A 273 29.13 -20.45 -3.10
C THR A 273 29.64 -21.68 -3.86
N GLU A 274 29.65 -21.65 -5.19
CA GLU A 274 30.17 -22.75 -6.01
C GLU A 274 31.69 -22.93 -5.81
N LYS A 275 32.45 -21.83 -5.81
CA LYS A 275 33.89 -21.83 -5.50
C LYS A 275 34.13 -22.37 -4.09
N ALA A 276 33.35 -21.94 -3.10
CA ALA A 276 33.47 -22.42 -1.71
C ALA A 276 33.22 -23.93 -1.61
N VAL A 277 32.21 -24.46 -2.31
CA VAL A 277 31.93 -25.92 -2.36
C VAL A 277 33.08 -26.68 -3.02
N LYS A 278 33.66 -26.16 -4.11
CA LYS A 278 34.81 -26.78 -4.78
C LYS A 278 36.06 -26.79 -3.90
N HIS A 279 36.35 -25.68 -3.22
CA HIS A 279 37.45 -25.61 -2.26
C HIS A 279 37.22 -26.56 -1.07
N ALA A 280 36.01 -26.60 -0.50
CA ALA A 280 35.66 -27.53 0.58
C ALA A 280 35.81 -29.00 0.17
N ARG A 281 35.37 -29.39 -1.04
CA ARG A 281 35.57 -30.76 -1.57
C ARG A 281 37.04 -31.11 -1.76
N SER A 282 37.83 -30.19 -2.32
CA SER A 282 39.26 -30.44 -2.54
C SER A 282 40.06 -30.51 -1.23
N ALA A 283 39.71 -29.71 -0.22
CA ALA A 283 40.30 -29.77 1.12
C ALA A 283 40.05 -31.12 1.79
N ARG A 284 38.83 -31.67 1.70
CA ARG A 284 38.51 -33.02 2.21
C ARG A 284 39.36 -34.10 1.52
N ARG A 285 39.53 -34.03 0.20
CA ARG A 285 40.38 -35.00 -0.54
C ARG A 285 41.85 -34.90 -0.12
N LYS A 286 42.39 -33.69 0.02
CA LYS A 286 43.79 -33.48 0.46
C LYS A 286 44.03 -34.00 1.87
N ARG A 287 43.06 -33.87 2.78
CA ARG A 287 43.15 -34.40 4.16
C ARG A 287 43.33 -35.92 4.18
N TRP A 288 42.64 -36.66 3.31
CA TRP A 288 42.80 -38.11 3.17
C TRP A 288 44.16 -38.49 2.57
N ILE A 289 44.64 -37.73 1.58
CA ILE A 289 45.97 -37.95 1.00
C ILE A 289 47.07 -37.77 2.05
N CYS A 290 47.02 -36.69 2.84
CA CYS A 290 47.97 -36.49 3.95
C CYS A 290 47.89 -37.60 5.00
N PHE A 291 46.70 -38.09 5.31
CA PHE A 291 46.51 -39.20 6.26
C PHE A 291 47.17 -40.50 5.79
N PHE A 292 47.02 -40.87 4.51
CA PHE A 292 47.68 -42.06 3.96
C PHE A 292 49.21 -41.93 3.91
N ILE A 293 49.73 -40.76 3.54
CA ILE A 293 51.18 -40.49 3.55
C ILE A 293 51.75 -40.69 4.97
N PHE A 294 51.06 -40.19 5.99
CA PHE A 294 51.47 -40.37 7.39
C PHE A 294 51.51 -41.85 7.81
N LEU A 295 50.51 -42.64 7.42
CA LEU A 295 50.48 -44.09 7.69
C LEU A 295 51.65 -44.84 7.05
N ILE A 296 52.01 -44.49 5.80
CA ILE A 296 53.13 -45.10 5.09
C ILE A 296 54.46 -44.81 5.82
N ILE A 297 54.67 -43.58 6.27
CA ILE A 297 55.88 -43.21 7.02
C ILE A 297 55.99 -44.02 8.32
N LEU A 298 54.89 -44.18 9.06
CA LEU A 298 54.89 -45.01 10.29
C LEU A 298 55.24 -46.47 10.00
N ALA A 299 54.74 -47.04 8.90
CA ALA A 299 55.07 -48.41 8.50
C ALA A 299 56.56 -48.56 8.18
N ILE A 300 57.17 -47.61 7.46
CA ILE A 300 58.61 -47.63 7.14
C ILE A 300 59.46 -47.57 8.41
N VAL A 301 59.12 -46.67 9.34
CA VAL A 301 59.81 -46.56 10.63
C VAL A 301 59.66 -47.85 11.44
N GLY A 302 58.46 -48.43 11.47
CA GLY A 302 58.21 -49.70 12.15
C GLY A 302 59.04 -50.86 11.59
N VAL A 303 59.17 -50.96 10.26
CA VAL A 303 60.02 -51.97 9.61
C VAL A 303 61.50 -51.72 9.90
N ALA A 304 61.96 -50.47 9.83
CA ALA A 304 63.35 -50.12 10.13
C ALA A 304 63.74 -50.50 11.56
N VAL A 305 62.89 -50.19 12.55
CA VAL A 305 63.10 -50.56 13.95
C VAL A 305 62.99 -52.09 14.14
N GLY A 306 62.06 -52.76 13.46
CA GLY A 306 61.95 -54.21 13.51
C GLY A 306 63.20 -54.94 12.98
N VAL A 307 63.79 -54.42 11.90
CA VAL A 307 65.02 -54.98 11.32
C VAL A 307 66.26 -54.70 12.18
N THR A 308 66.31 -53.57 12.90
CA THR A 308 67.44 -53.27 13.79
C THR A 308 67.36 -54.04 15.11
N VAL A 309 66.17 -54.23 15.68
CA VAL A 309 65.99 -55.01 16.91
C VAL A 309 66.08 -56.52 16.64
N GLY A 310 65.63 -57.01 15.48
CA GLY A 310 65.75 -58.43 15.10
C GLY A 310 67.15 -58.87 14.66
N LYS A 311 68.12 -57.96 14.60
CA LYS A 311 69.54 -58.25 14.30
C LYS A 311 70.43 -58.31 15.55
N HIS A 312 69.86 -58.08 16.74
CA HIS A 312 70.49 -58.33 18.04
C HIS A 312 69.91 -59.60 18.66
#